data_AF-A0A4R2K852-F1
#
_entry.id   AF-A0A4R2K852-F1
#
_cell.length_a   1.000
_cell.length_b   1.000
_cell.length_c   1.000
_cell.angle_alpha   90.00
_cell.angle_beta   90.00
_cell.angle_gamma   90.00
#
_symmetry.space_group_name_H-M   'P 1'
#
loop_
_entity.id
_entity.type
_entity.pdbx_description
1 polymer ?
#
loop_
_entity_poly.entity_id
_entity_poly.type
_entity_poly.pdbx_seq_one_letter_code
_entity_poly.pdbx_strand_id
1 'polypeptide(L)'
;MSAIQENIEFDCCRRMKYNPIFHEKHGKTLTDEELEYLCKFWEFDELSTMSMALGKTESTLAAKVHQLRKSGRFEYYKNRGKYY
;
A
#
# COMPACT_ATOMS: atom_id res chain seq x y z
N MET A 1 -13.17 -27.80 7.59
CA MET A 1 -12.83 -26.36 7.59
C MET A 1 -11.42 -26.23 8.13
N SER A 2 -10.42 -26.20 7.25
CA SER A 2 -9.01 -26.12 7.66
C SER A 2 -8.68 -24.67 8.01
N ALA A 3 -8.42 -24.42 9.29
CA ALA A 3 -7.82 -23.17 9.75
C ALA A 3 -6.49 -23.00 9.01
N ILE A 4 -6.45 -22.08 8.06
CA ILE A 4 -5.19 -21.69 7.41
C ILE A 4 -4.46 -20.82 8.44
N GLN A 5 -3.70 -21.46 9.32
CA GLN A 5 -2.75 -20.79 10.19
C GLN A 5 -1.59 -20.33 9.30
N GLU A 6 -1.80 -19.29 8.50
CA GLU A 6 -0.70 -18.71 7.74
C GLU A 6 0.19 -17.94 8.70
N ASN A 7 1.49 -18.23 8.60
CA ASN A 7 2.51 -17.64 9.44
C ASN A 7 2.62 -16.14 9.09
N ILE A 8 1.85 -15.31 9.79
CA ILE A 8 1.98 -13.85 9.69
C ILE A 8 3.29 -13.48 10.37
N GLU A 9 4.31 -13.29 9.55
CA GLU A 9 5.59 -12.80 10.03
C GLU A 9 5.64 -11.29 10.00
N PHE A 10 6.24 -10.71 11.02
CA PHE A 10 6.54 -9.28 11.09
C PHE A 10 8.04 -9.05 11.01
N ASP A 11 8.44 -7.90 10.47
CA ASP A 11 9.82 -7.43 10.57
C ASP A 11 10.13 -6.85 11.97
N CYS A 12 11.38 -6.47 12.21
CA CYS A 12 11.79 -5.82 13.47
C CYS A 12 11.11 -4.47 13.72
N CYS A 13 10.48 -3.88 12.69
CA CYS A 13 9.71 -2.65 12.76
C CYS A 13 8.20 -2.89 12.91
N ARG A 14 7.77 -4.14 13.18
CA ARG A 14 6.35 -4.57 13.28
C ARG A 14 5.55 -4.41 11.98
N ARG A 15 6.21 -4.36 10.82
CA ARG A 15 5.53 -4.35 9.52
C ARG A 15 5.27 -5.78 9.07
N MET A 16 4.08 -6.02 8.53
CA MET A 16 3.74 -7.34 8.03
C MET A 16 4.66 -7.68 6.83
N LYS A 17 5.34 -8.83 6.90
CA LYS A 17 6.04 -9.39 5.75
C LYS A 17 5.04 -9.83 4.69
N TYR A 18 5.55 -10.15 3.50
CA TYR A 18 4.69 -10.63 2.43
C TYR A 18 3.82 -11.80 2.88
N ASN A 19 2.50 -11.63 2.80
CA ASN A 19 1.53 -12.68 3.05
C ASN A 19 0.58 -12.78 1.84
N PRO A 20 0.40 -13.97 1.23
CA PRO A 20 -0.37 -14.13 0.01
C PRO A 20 -1.87 -13.82 0.18
N ILE A 21 -2.43 -13.96 1.39
CA ILE A 21 -3.83 -13.65 1.69
C ILE A 21 -4.03 -12.14 1.74
N PHE A 22 -3.15 -11.43 2.45
CA PHE A 22 -3.27 -9.97 2.61
C PHE A 22 -2.67 -9.17 1.45
N HIS A 23 -1.84 -9.80 0.62
CA HIS A 23 -1.15 -9.15 -0.49
C HIS A 23 -1.39 -9.86 -1.82
N GLU A 24 -2.66 -10.16 -2.11
CA GLU A 24 -3.14 -10.75 -3.36
C GLU A 24 -2.72 -9.98 -4.63
N LYS A 25 -2.40 -8.68 -4.51
CA LYS A 25 -1.93 -7.83 -5.62
C LYS A 25 -0.41 -7.73 -5.70
N HIS A 26 0.33 -8.70 -5.17
CA HIS A 26 1.79 -8.73 -5.28
C HIS A 26 2.25 -8.79 -6.74
N GLY A 27 3.34 -8.09 -7.05
CA GLY A 27 3.90 -7.98 -8.41
C GLY A 27 3.09 -7.14 -9.41
N LYS A 28 1.82 -6.80 -9.12
CA LYS A 28 1.00 -5.95 -10.01
C LYS A 28 1.36 -4.47 -9.87
N THR A 29 1.27 -3.70 -10.94
CA THR A 29 1.39 -2.23 -10.87
C THR A 29 0.22 -1.63 -10.12
N LEU A 30 0.46 -0.55 -9.34
CA LEU A 30 -0.61 0.26 -8.78
C LEU A 30 -1.38 0.96 -9.90
N THR A 31 -2.70 0.86 -9.86
CA THR A 31 -3.60 1.58 -10.77
C THR A 31 -3.69 3.06 -10.38
N ASP A 32 -4.21 3.88 -11.29
CA ASP A 32 -4.43 5.31 -11.05
C ASP A 32 -5.32 5.59 -9.83
N GLU A 33 -6.34 4.77 -9.60
CA GLU A 33 -7.24 4.88 -8.44
C GLU A 33 -6.51 4.55 -7.14
N GLU A 34 -5.71 3.48 -7.12
CA GLU A 34 -4.91 3.10 -5.97
C GLU A 34 -3.80 4.11 -5.67
N LEU A 35 -3.24 4.75 -6.70
CA LEU A 35 -2.27 5.85 -6.54
C LEU A 35 -2.91 7.10 -5.96
N GLU A 36 -4.13 7.42 -6.39
CA GLU A 36 -4.92 8.52 -5.83
C GLU A 36 -5.26 8.26 -4.36
N TYR A 37 -5.77 7.06 -4.04
CA TYR A 37 -6.00 6.62 -2.66
C TYR A 37 -4.73 6.72 -1.82
N LEU A 38 -3.64 6.12 -2.29
CA LEU A 38 -2.36 6.11 -1.58
C LEU A 38 -1.86 7.52 -1.28
N CYS A 39 -1.89 8.43 -2.26
CA CYS A 39 -1.41 9.80 -2.08
C CYS A 39 -2.34 10.65 -1.20
N LYS A 40 -3.65 10.42 -1.28
CA LYS A 40 -4.65 11.17 -0.52
C LYS A 40 -4.61 10.82 0.97
N PHE A 41 -4.52 9.53 1.29
CA PHE A 41 -4.53 9.04 2.66
C PHE A 41 -3.14 8.91 3.30
N TRP A 42 -2.06 9.13 2.55
CA TRP A 42 -0.67 8.98 3.03
C TRP A 42 -0.36 9.73 4.34
N GLU A 43 -0.95 10.90 4.52
CA GLU A 43 -0.69 11.79 5.68
C GLU A 43 -1.75 11.67 6.77
N PHE A 44 -2.82 10.91 6.53
CA PHE A 44 -3.96 10.78 7.45
C PHE A 44 -4.04 9.38 8.06
N ASP A 45 -3.76 8.33 7.27
CA ASP A 45 -3.88 6.93 7.69
C ASP A 45 -2.52 6.28 7.97
N GLU A 46 -2.55 5.22 8.77
CA GLU A 46 -1.39 4.37 8.98
C GLU A 46 -1.06 3.52 7.76
N LEU A 47 0.24 3.29 7.55
CA LEU A 47 0.74 2.50 6.42
C LEU A 47 0.26 1.05 6.45
N SER A 48 0.06 0.50 7.64
CA SER A 48 -0.53 -0.83 7.90
C SER A 48 -1.95 -0.92 7.32
N THR A 49 -2.80 0.07 7.59
CA THR A 49 -4.17 0.17 7.07
C THR A 49 -4.18 0.28 5.56
N MET A 50 -3.36 1.17 5.00
CA MET A 50 -3.25 1.32 3.54
C MET A 50 -2.72 0.05 2.86
N SER A 51 -1.78 -0.65 3.49
CA SER A 51 -1.22 -1.94 3.02
C SER A 51 -2.30 -3.01 2.91
N MET A 52 -3.17 -3.12 3.91
CA MET A 52 -4.31 -4.03 3.90
C MET A 52 -5.35 -3.63 2.85
N ALA A 53 -5.70 -2.34 2.75
CA ALA A 53 -6.68 -1.85 1.78
C ALA A 53 -6.24 -2.05 0.32
N LEU A 54 -4.95 -1.84 0.03
CA LEU A 54 -4.39 -1.93 -1.31
C LEU A 54 -3.88 -3.34 -1.66
N GLY A 55 -3.91 -4.28 -0.71
CA GLY A 55 -3.40 -5.63 -0.92
C GLY A 55 -1.91 -5.66 -1.29
N LYS A 56 -1.10 -4.78 -0.68
CA LYS A 56 0.34 -4.61 -0.98
C LYS A 56 1.14 -4.36 0.29
N THR A 57 2.38 -4.84 0.32
CA THR A 57 3.25 -4.62 1.48
C THR A 57 3.48 -3.13 1.73
N GLU A 58 3.59 -2.77 3.00
CA GLU A 58 3.97 -1.43 3.46
C GLU A 58 5.24 -0.90 2.78
N SER A 59 6.23 -1.78 2.61
CA SER A 59 7.49 -1.47 1.92
C SER A 59 7.28 -1.05 0.46
N THR A 60 6.36 -1.72 -0.25
CA THR A 60 6.04 -1.40 -1.65
C THR A 60 5.35 -0.04 -1.74
N LEU A 61 4.42 0.24 -0.84
CA LEU A 61 3.70 1.52 -0.79
C LEU A 61 4.67 2.68 -0.48
N ALA A 62 5.52 2.52 0.53
CA ALA A 62 6.54 3.52 0.88
C ALA A 62 7.52 3.79 -0.28
N ALA A 63 8.00 2.73 -0.94
CA ALA A 63 8.86 2.86 -2.11
C ALA A 63 8.14 3.60 -3.25
N LYS A 64 6.85 3.33 -3.47
CA LYS A 64 6.06 4.01 -4.49
C LYS A 64 5.88 5.49 -4.19
N VAL A 65 5.52 5.85 -2.96
CA VAL A 65 5.38 7.25 -2.56
C VAL A 65 6.69 8.01 -2.71
N HIS A 66 7.81 7.39 -2.33
CA HIS A 66 9.13 7.97 -2.55
C HIS A 66 9.39 8.27 -4.04
N GLN A 67 9.09 7.33 -4.93
CA GLN A 67 9.20 7.54 -6.39
C GLN A 67 8.26 8.65 -6.89
N LEU A 68 7.01 8.69 -6.41
CA LEU A 68 6.04 9.72 -6.78
C LEU A 68 6.50 11.11 -6.36
N ARG A 69 7.02 11.26 -5.14
CA ARG A 69 7.59 12.52 -4.64
C ARG A 69 8.79 12.95 -5.48
N LYS A 70 9.70 12.02 -5.79
CA LYS A 70 10.86 12.30 -6.67
C LYS A 70 10.45 12.75 -8.07
N SER A 71 9.35 12.20 -8.60
CA SER A 71 8.82 12.58 -9.92
C SER A 71 7.87 13.79 -9.90
N GLY A 72 7.59 14.38 -8.74
CA GLY A 72 6.61 15.47 -8.58
C GLY A 72 5.14 15.05 -8.75
N ARG A 73 4.86 13.75 -8.93
CA ARG A 73 3.50 13.23 -9.16
C ARG A 73 2.70 12.99 -7.89
N PHE A 74 3.32 13.04 -6.72
CA PHE A 74 2.63 12.84 -5.45
C PHE A 74 1.49 13.84 -5.27
N GLU A 75 1.77 15.13 -5.45
CA GLU A 75 0.80 16.20 -5.30
C GLU A 75 -0.28 16.17 -6.40
N TYR A 76 0.09 15.70 -7.59
CA TYR A 76 -0.87 15.48 -8.67
C TYR A 76 -1.94 14.45 -8.28
N TYR A 77 -1.53 13.29 -7.77
CA TYR A 77 -2.49 12.25 -7.35
C TYR A 77 -3.25 12.65 -6.09
N LYS A 78 -2.61 13.33 -5.13
CA LYS A 78 -3.27 13.83 -3.91
C LYS A 78 -4.45 14.76 -4.22
N ASN A 79 -4.32 15.60 -5.25
CA ASN A 79 -5.32 16.62 -5.59
C ASN A 79 -6.21 16.27 -6.79
N ARG A 80 -6.08 15.06 -7.36
CA ARG A 80 -6.77 14.66 -8.60
C ARG A 80 -8.29 14.58 -8.42
N GLY A 81 -8.78 14.05 -7.30
CA GLY A 81 -10.20 13.97 -6.95
C GLY A 81 -11.08 13.24 -7.98
N LYS A 82 -10.52 12.28 -8.71
CA LYS A 82 -11.24 11.52 -9.75
C LYS A 82 -12.01 10.34 -9.15
N TYR A 83 -11.49 9.73 -8.09
CA TYR A 83 -12.06 8.55 -7.45
C TYR A 83 -12.40 8.78 -5.97
N TYR A 84 -11.58 9.56 -5.27
CA TYR A 84 -11.75 9.86 -3.83
C TYR A 84 -11.70 11.35 -3.58
#